data_AF-A0A8S2TC84-F1
#
_entry.id   AF-A0A8S2TC84-F1
#
_cell.length_a   1.000
_cell.length_b   1.000
_cell.length_c   1.000
_cell.angle_alpha   90.00
_cell.angle_beta   90.00
_cell.angle_gamma   90.00
#
_symmetry.space_group_name_H-M   'P 1'
#
loop_
_entity.id
_entity.type
_entity.pdbx_description
1 polymer ?
#
loop_
_entity_poly.entity_id
_entity_poly.type
_entity_poly.pdbx_seq_one_letter_code
_entity_poly.pdbx_strand_id
1 'polypeptide(L)' 'MFERALDLFEQIHLNFDSVTYTVVFNACAGLANDRAMKIGKRLLAKMPENYRNDNITSTSAIEMLMKFGDVECG' A
#
# COMPACT_ATOMS: atom_id res chain seq x y z
N MET A 1 -11.30 7.42 -8.15
CA MET A 1 -11.67 6.89 -6.81
C MET A 1 -10.44 6.69 -5.94
N PHE A 2 -9.36 6.10 -6.48
CA PHE A 2 -8.10 5.85 -5.74
C PHE A 2 -7.34 7.11 -5.29
N GLU A 3 -7.38 8.21 -6.05
CA GLU A 3 -6.73 9.47 -5.61
C GLU A 3 -7.29 9.99 -4.28
N ARG A 4 -8.62 9.98 -4.10
CA ARG A 4 -9.24 10.40 -2.84
C ARG A 4 -8.82 9.54 -1.65
N ALA A 5 -8.63 8.24 -1.87
CA ALA A 5 -8.15 7.34 -0.80
C ALA A 5 -6.73 7.71 -0.37
N LEU A 6 -5.86 8.05 -1.33
CA LEU A 6 -4.51 8.52 -1.05
C LEU A 6 -4.48 9.90 -0.40
N ASP A 7 -5.33 10.82 -0.82
CA ASP A 7 -5.44 12.15 -0.23
C ASP A 7 -5.90 12.07 1.24
N LEU A 8 -6.85 11.18 1.54
CA LEU A 8 -7.31 10.91 2.91
C LEU A 8 -6.22 10.24 3.75
N PHE A 9 -5.51 9.26 3.16
CA PHE A 9 -4.40 8.59 3.82
C PHE A 9 -3.32 9.57 4.29
N GLU A 10 -2.95 10.54 3.44
CA GLU A 10 -1.94 11.54 3.80
C GLU A 10 -2.39 12.53 4.88
N GLN A 11 -3.69 12.66 5.12
CA GLN A 11 -4.26 13.54 6.15
C GLN A 11 -4.52 12.84 7.49
N ILE A 12 -4.50 11.50 7.53
CA ILE A 12 -4.75 10.74 8.76
C ILE A 12 -3.48 10.62 9.59
N HIS A 13 -3.56 11.05 10.85
CA HIS A 13 -2.53 10.88 11.88
C HIS A 13 -2.91 9.80 12.92
N LEU A 14 -3.49 8.69 12.48
CA LEU A 14 -3.93 7.59 13.34
C LEU A 14 -3.16 6.29 13.04
N ASN A 15 -3.21 5.34 13.97
CA ASN A 15 -2.75 3.99 13.73
C ASN A 15 -3.70 3.31 12.74
N PHE A 16 -3.14 2.88 11.60
CA PHE A 16 -3.88 2.18 10.57
C PHE A 16 -4.09 0.72 10.95
N ASP A 17 -5.27 0.18 10.65
CA ASP A 17 -5.54 -1.25 10.70
C ASP A 17 -5.21 -1.94 9.38
N SER A 18 -5.25 -3.28 9.36
CA SER A 18 -4.96 -4.10 8.18
C SER A 18 -5.85 -3.72 6.97
N VAL A 19 -7.11 -3.38 7.21
CA VAL A 19 -8.05 -2.97 6.17
C VAL A 19 -7.60 -1.67 5.52
N THR A 20 -7.17 -0.69 6.32
CA THR A 20 -6.68 0.59 5.81
C THR A 20 -5.41 0.39 4.98
N TYR A 21 -4.46 -0.42 5.45
CA TYR A 21 -3.28 -0.79 4.66
C TYR A 21 -3.68 -1.40 3.30
N THR A 22 -4.60 -2.37 3.31
CA THR A 22 -5.08 -3.04 2.10
C THR A 22 -5.69 -2.07 1.11
N VAL A 23 -6.57 -1.17 1.56
CA VAL A 23 -7.22 -0.17 0.70
C VAL A 23 -6.19 0.77 0.08
N VAL A 24 -5.20 1.21 0.85
CA VAL A 24 -4.17 2.13 0.36
C VAL A 24 -3.23 1.42 -0.62
N PHE A 25 -2.85 0.18 -0.38
CA PHE A 25 -2.06 -0.60 -1.34
C PHE A 25 -2.80 -0.82 -2.65
N ASN A 26 -4.09 -1.18 -2.61
CA ASN A 26 -4.91 -1.31 -3.82
C ASN A 26 -5.04 0.03 -4.56
N ALA A 27 -5.19 1.14 -3.84
CA ALA A 27 -5.20 2.48 -4.45
C ALA A 27 -3.87 2.81 -5.12
N CYS A 28 -2.75 2.46 -4.48
CA CYS A 28 -1.41 2.65 -5.03
C CYS A 28 -1.21 1.81 -6.30
N ALA A 29 -1.62 0.55 -6.27
CA ALA A 29 -1.59 -0.37 -7.41
C ALA A 29 -2.44 0.13 -8.59
N GLY A 30 -3.64 0.64 -8.31
CA GLY A 30 -4.57 1.15 -9.32
C GLY A 30 -4.13 2.46 -9.98
N LEU A 31 -3.35 3.30 -9.29
CA LEU A 31 -2.82 4.55 -9.86
C LEU A 31 -1.51 4.34 -10.63
N ALA A 32 -0.64 3.43 -10.17
CA ALA A 32 0.62 3.06 -10.84
C ALA A 32 1.48 4.26 -11.31
N ASN A 33 1.50 5.35 -10.53
CA ASN A 33 2.27 6.56 -10.82
C ASN A 33 3.34 6.83 -9.74
N ASP A 34 4.24 7.77 -9.99
CA ASP A 34 5.38 8.06 -9.09
C ASP A 34 4.96 8.44 -7.67
N ARG A 35 3.83 9.15 -7.52
CA ARG A 35 3.29 9.53 -6.22
C ARG A 35 2.84 8.28 -5.44
N ALA A 36 2.05 7.43 -6.09
CA ALA A 36 1.58 6.16 -5.52
C ALA A 36 2.74 5.24 -5.15
N MET A 37 3.79 5.18 -5.99
CA MET A 37 4.98 4.38 -5.72
C MET A 37 5.71 4.86 -4.45
N LYS A 38 5.97 6.16 -4.32
CA LYS A 38 6.64 6.73 -3.14
C LYS A 38 5.83 6.50 -1.86
N ILE A 39 4.52 6.71 -1.92
CA ILE A 39 3.63 6.53 -0.76
C ILE A 39 3.54 5.05 -0.38
N GLY A 40 3.30 4.17 -1.35
CA GLY A 40 3.19 2.72 -1.16
C GLY A 40 4.43 2.11 -0.53
N LYS A 41 5.63 2.44 -1.03
CA LYS A 41 6.90 1.98 -0.45
C LYS A 41 7.10 2.47 0.98
N ARG A 42 6.79 3.75 1.26
CA ARG A 42 6.85 4.31 2.62
C ARG A 42 5.89 3.60 3.56
N LEU A 43 4.69 3.27 3.09
CA LEU A 43 3.68 2.58 3.88
C LEU A 43 4.10 1.14 4.19
N LEU A 44 4.61 0.42 3.19
CA LEU A 44 5.12 -0.93 3.34
C LEU A 44 6.27 -0.99 4.35
N ALA A 45 7.21 -0.05 4.30
CA ALA A 45 8.31 0.04 5.26
C ALA A 45 7.84 0.28 6.71
N LYS A 46 6.73 0.99 6.88
CA LYS A 46 6.11 1.28 8.18
C LYS A 46 5.08 0.24 8.63
N MET A 47 4.81 -0.78 7.81
CA MET A 47 3.77 -1.77 8.10
C MET A 47 4.19 -2.69 9.25
N PRO A 48 3.39 -2.75 10.34
CA PRO A 48 3.60 -3.68 11.45
C PRO A 48 3.71 -5.15 11.02
N GLU A 49 4.51 -5.93 11.76
CA GLU A 49 4.77 -7.35 11.46
C GLU A 49 3.51 -8.22 11.49
N ASN A 50 2.56 -7.91 12.37
CA ASN A 50 1.28 -8.62 12.43
C ASN A 50 0.45 -8.46 11.14
N TYR A 51 0.61 -7.35 10.40
CA TYR A 51 -0.05 -7.15 9.10
C TYR A 51 0.74 -7.73 7.93
N ARG A 52 2.06 -7.95 8.09
CA ARG A 52 2.86 -8.71 7.12
C ARG A 52 2.49 -10.19 7.08
N ASN A 53 1.96 -10.72 8.18
CA ASN A 53 1.42 -12.08 8.24
C ASN A 53 -0.06 -12.16 7.85
N ASP A 54 -0.74 -11.03 7.63
CA ASP A 54 -2.10 -11.01 7.13
C ASP A 54 -2.10 -11.24 5.61
N ASN A 55 -2.63 -12.38 5.17
CA ASN A 55 -2.57 -12.79 3.76
C ASN A 55 -3.20 -11.76 2.83
N ILE A 56 -4.29 -11.09 3.25
CA ILE A 56 -5.00 -10.10 2.43
C ILE A 56 -4.12 -8.86 2.26
N THR A 57 -3.62 -8.32 3.37
CA THR A 57 -2.78 -7.13 3.37
C THR A 57 -1.47 -7.37 2.61
N SER A 58 -0.79 -8.49 2.85
CA SER A 58 0.46 -8.83 2.16
C SER A 58 0.27 -9.08 0.67
N THR A 59 -0.83 -9.73 0.27
CA THR A 59 -1.15 -9.90 -1.15
C THR A 59 -1.39 -8.56 -1.83
N SER A 60 -2.11 -7.63 -1.19
CA SER A 60 -2.32 -6.29 -1.75
C SER A 60 -1.01 -5.48 -1.89
N ALA A 61 -0.08 -5.63 -0.93
CA ALA A 61 1.23 -5.01 -1.01
C ALA A 61 2.08 -5.59 -2.16
N ILE A 62 2.03 -6.91 -2.37
CA ILE A 62 2.70 -7.57 -3.50
C ILE A 62 2.10 -7.10 -4.82
N GLU A 63 0.77 -7.06 -4.95
CA GLU A 63 0.09 -6.58 -6.16
C GLU A 63 0.51 -5.14 -6.47
N MET A 64 0.59 -4.27 -5.46
CA MET A 64 1.12 -2.92 -5.60
C MET A 64 2.54 -2.93 -6.16
N LEU A 65 3.46 -3.71 -5.59
CA LEU A 65 4.85 -3.80 -6.08
C LEU A 65 4.92 -4.34 -7.52
N MET A 66 4.09 -5.32 -7.87
CA MET A 66 3.99 -5.86 -9.24
C MET A 66 3.60 -4.76 -10.24
N LYS A 67 2.63 -3.91 -9.88
CA LYS A 67 2.22 -2.77 -10.72
C LYS A 67 3.30 -1.73 -10.88
N PHE A 68 4.23 -1.64 -9.93
CA PHE A 68 5.40 -0.76 -10.02
C PHE A 68 6.59 -1.39 -10.75
N GLY A 69 6.53 -2.68 -11.11
CA GLY A 69 7.67 -3.41 -11.67
C GLY A 69 8.79 -3.65 -10.65
N ASP A 70 8.48 -3.60 -9.35
CA ASP A 70 9.44 -3.65 -8.24
C ASP A 70 9.39 -4.99 -7.51
N VAL A 71 9.22 -6.08 -8.25
CA VAL A 71 9.24 -7.45 -7.73
C VAL A 71 10.45 -8.15 -8.28
N GLU A 72 11.38 -8.51 -7.40
CA GLU A 72 12.47 -9.40 -7.73
C GLU A 72 11.96 -10.85 -7.63
N CYS A 73 11.99 -11.59 -8.74
CA CYS A 73 11.82 -13.03 -8.70
C CYS A 73 13.12 -13.62 -8.14
N GLY A 74 13.05 -14.15 -6.92
CA GLY A 74 14.15 -14.92 -6.31
C GLY A 74 14.44 -16.23 -7.03
#